data_AF-A0A6P1BWS7-F1
#
_entry.id   AF-A0A6P1BWS7-F1
#
_cell.length_a   1.000
_cell.length_b   1.000
_cell.length_c   1.000
_cell.angle_alpha   90.00
_cell.angle_beta   90.00
_cell.angle_gamma   90.00
#
_symmetry.space_group_name_H-M   'P 1'
#
loop_
_entity.id
_entity.type
_entity.pdbx_description
1 polymer ?
#
loop_
_entity_poly.entity_id
_entity_poly.type
_entity_poly.pdbx_seq_one_letter_code
_entity_poly.pdbx_strand_id
1 'polypeptide(L)' 'MKTFSDKVRDIVRKIPKGKAMTYKAVATKAGNPKAARAVRVIASDGSMRGCVRPRRRSAQQ' A
#
# COMPACT_ATOMS: atom_id res chain seq x y z
N MET A 1 2.96 -16.15 -14.11
CA MET A 1 2.51 -16.04 -12.70
C MET A 1 2.49 -14.58 -12.30
N LYS A 2 1.42 -14.06 -11.70
CA LYS A 2 1.39 -12.69 -11.16
C LYS A 2 1.98 -12.70 -9.75
N THR A 3 3.02 -11.92 -9.50
CA THR A 3 3.62 -11.83 -8.17
C THR A 3 2.73 -11.02 -7.23
N PHE A 4 3.00 -11.12 -5.92
CA PHE A 4 2.34 -10.25 -4.93
C PHE A 4 2.57 -8.76 -5.26
N SER A 5 3.76 -8.43 -5.76
CA SER A 5 4.12 -7.07 -6.19
C SER A 5 3.26 -6.56 -7.34
N ASP A 6 2.93 -7.42 -8.31
CA ASP A 6 2.06 -7.04 -9.44
C ASP A 6 0.64 -6.74 -8.97
N LYS A 7 0.10 -7.54 -8.07
CA LYS A 7 -1.23 -7.28 -7.46
C LYS A 7 -1.24 -5.95 -6.71
N VAL A 8 -0.17 -5.66 -5.97
CA VAL A 8 -0.01 -4.39 -5.24
C VAL A 8 0.06 -3.21 -6.23
N ARG A 9 0.82 -3.33 -7.32
CA ARG A 9 0.92 -2.31 -8.37
C ARG A 9 -0.43 -2.05 -9.05
N ASP A 10 -1.20 -3.10 -9.36
CA ASP A 10 -2.56 -2.97 -9.94
C ASP A 10 -3.52 -2.24 -8.99
N ILE A 11 -3.47 -2.55 -7.68
CA ILE A 11 -4.30 -1.89 -6.67
C ILE A 11 -3.90 -0.41 -6.56
N VAL A 12 -2.61 -0.11 -6.52
CA VAL A 12 -2.10 1.26 -6.37
C VAL A 12 -2.39 2.11 -7.62
N ARG A 13 -2.31 1.53 -8.83
CA ARG A 13 -2.68 2.20 -10.08
C ARG A 13 -4.15 2.63 -10.14
N LYS A 14 -5.04 1.91 -9.45
CA LYS A 14 -6.47 2.24 -9.35
C LYS A 14 -6.78 3.35 -8.32
N ILE A 15 -5.80 3.78 -7.52
CA ILE A 15 -6.02 4.83 -6.52
C ILE A 15 -6.00 6.19 -7.24
N PRO A 16 -7.10 6.97 -7.18
CA PRO A 16 -7.13 8.29 -7.80
C PRO A 16 -6.17 9.25 -7.09
N LYS A 17 -5.52 10.11 -7.86
CA LYS A 17 -4.58 11.12 -7.36
C LYS A 17 -5.31 12.01 -6.33
N GLY A 18 -4.68 12.19 -5.16
CA GLY A 18 -5.26 12.93 -4.03
C GLY A 18 -5.88 12.05 -2.93
N LYS A 19 -6.13 10.76 -3.18
CA LYS A 19 -6.48 9.79 -2.12
C LYS A 19 -5.25 9.00 -1.69
N ALA A 20 -5.08 8.84 -0.38
CA ALA A 20 -4.05 7.98 0.18
C ALA A 20 -4.67 6.73 0.81
N MET A 21 -4.16 5.54 0.49
CA MET A 21 -4.51 4.30 1.21
C MET A 21 -3.41 3.94 2.21
N THR A 22 -3.75 3.13 3.22
CA THR A 22 -2.76 2.57 4.13
C THR A 22 -2.14 1.30 3.55
N TYR A 23 -0.88 1.04 3.87
CA TYR A 23 -0.19 -0.22 3.53
C TYR A 23 -1.01 -1.45 3.95
N LYS A 24 -1.68 -1.37 5.11
CA LYS A 24 -2.53 -2.45 5.63
C LYS A 24 -3.75 -2.68 4.74
N ALA A 25 -4.42 -1.62 4.30
CA ALA A 25 -5.58 -1.74 3.41
C ALA A 25 -5.22 -2.27 2.01
N VAL A 26 -4.06 -1.87 1.47
CA VAL A 26 -3.53 -2.42 0.22
C VAL A 26 -3.18 -3.91 0.38
N ALA A 27 -2.55 -4.28 1.50
CA ALA A 27 -2.20 -5.67 1.80
C ALA A 27 -3.44 -6.56 2.00
N THR A 28 -4.49 -6.05 2.66
CA THR A 28 -5.78 -6.73 2.79
C THR A 28 -6.45 -6.94 1.43
N LYS A 29 -6.45 -5.92 0.55
CA LYS A 29 -6.97 -6.05 -0.83
C LYS A 29 -6.17 -7.04 -1.68
N ALA A 30 -4.87 -7.14 -1.43
CA ALA A 30 -4.00 -8.12 -2.07
C ALA A 30 -4.18 -9.56 -1.51
N GLY A 31 -5.00 -9.74 -0.47
CA GLY A 31 -5.31 -11.04 0.15
C GLY A 31 -4.39 -11.42 1.32
N ASN A 32 -3.49 -10.55 1.75
CA ASN A 32 -2.59 -10.83 2.88
C ASN A 32 -2.47 -9.60 3.82
N PRO A 33 -3.30 -9.50 4.86
CA PRO A 33 -3.29 -8.37 5.78
C PRO A 33 -1.99 -8.25 6.61
N LYS A 34 -1.21 -9.34 6.75
CA LYS A 34 0.09 -9.34 7.44
C LYS A 34 1.24 -8.87 6.54
N ALA A 35 1.04 -8.80 5.23
CA ALA A 35 2.06 -8.39 4.27
C ALA A 35 2.32 -6.87 4.21
N ALA A 36 1.82 -6.08 5.17
CA ALA A 36 2.05 -4.63 5.22
C ALA A 36 3.55 -4.25 5.16
N ARG A 37 4.43 -5.10 5.70
CA ARG A 37 5.90 -4.90 5.67
C ARG A 37 6.47 -5.18 4.28
N ALA A 38 5.97 -6.18 3.57
CA ALA A 38 6.33 -6.45 2.18
C ALA A 38 5.86 -5.32 1.24
N VAL A 39 4.63 -4.79 1.45
CA VAL A 39 4.14 -3.63 0.68
C VAL A 39 5.04 -2.41 0.90
N ARG A 40 5.54 -2.18 2.11
CA ARG A 40 6.52 -1.10 2.36
C ARG A 40 7.80 -1.30 1.55
N VAL A 41 8.36 -2.51 1.50
CA VAL A 41 9.57 -2.81 0.72
C VAL A 41 9.31 -2.58 -0.77
N ILE A 42 8.18 -3.06 -1.29
CA ILE A 42 7.76 -2.87 -2.69
C ILE A 42 7.54 -1.39 -3.03
N ALA A 43 6.96 -0.61 -2.11
CA ALA A 43 6.71 0.82 -2.30
C ALA A 43 7.97 1.70 -2.13
N SER A 44 9.06 1.15 -1.56
CA SER A 44 10.32 1.87 -1.34
C SER A 44 11.10 2.09 -2.65
N ASP A 45 10.78 1.32 -3.70
CA ASP A 45 11.35 1.34 -5.05
C ASP A 45 11.00 2.61 -5.88
N GLY A 46 10.80 3.76 -5.22
CA GLY A 46 10.62 5.07 -5.86
C GLY A 46 9.27 5.33 -6.52
N SER A 47 8.55 4.33 -7.03
CA SER A 47 7.34 4.51 -7.86
C SER A 47 6.03 4.78 -7.08
N MET A 48 6.02 4.75 -5.74
CA MET A 48 4.78 4.82 -4.93
C MET A 48 4.81 5.89 -3.82
N ARG A 49 5.84 6.74 -3.77
CA ARG A 49 5.93 7.82 -2.77
C ARG A 49 4.89 8.89 -3.06
N GLY A 50 3.84 8.95 -2.25
CA GLY A 50 2.78 9.97 -2.32
C GLY A 50 1.37 9.40 -2.10
N CYS A 51 1.11 8.18 -2.57
CA CYS A 51 -0.23 7.57 -2.53
C CYS A 51 -0.45 6.66 -1.32
N VAL A 52 0.62 6.22 -0.64
CA VAL A 52 0.52 5.32 0.52
C VAL A 52 1.09 6.01 1.74
N ARG A 53 0.20 6.51 2.60
CA ARG A 53 0.60 7.18 3.84
C ARG A 53 0.85 6.13 4.93
N PRO A 54 1.97 6.21 5.67
CA PRO A 54 2.01 5.58 6.98
C PRO A 54 0.86 6.20 7.79
N ARG A 55 0.14 5.39 8.58
CA ARG A 55 -0.86 5.91 9.53
C ARG A 55 -0.19 7.09 10.23
N ARG A 56 -0.64 8.33 9.99
CA ARG A 56 -0.38 9.40 10.95
C ARG A 56 -0.91 8.84 12.25
N ARG A 57 -0.09 8.79 13.31
CA ARG A 57 -0.58 8.59 14.67
C ARG A 57 -1.50 9.78 14.96
N SER A 58 -2.71 9.76 14.44
CA SER A 58 -3.77 10.63 14.89
C SER A 58 -4.31 9.95 16.13
N ALA A 59 -4.03 10.59 17.27
CA ALA A 59 -4.77 10.46 18.51
C ALA A 59 -5.07 9.02 18.98
N GLN A 60 -4.16 8.49 19.80
CA GLN A 60 -4.64 7.74 20.96
C GLN A 60 -5.06 8.82 21.98
N GLN A 61 -6.39 9.00 22.09
CA GLN A 61 -7.01 9.37 23.36
C GLN A 61 -6.81 8.21 24.33
#